data_AF-A0A3D9KTP4-F1
#
_entry.id   AF-A0A3D9KTP4-F1
#
_cell.length_a   1.000
_cell.length_b   1.000
_cell.length_c   1.000
_cell.angle_alpha   90.00
_cell.angle_beta   90.00
_cell.angle_gamma   90.00
#
_symmetry.space_group_name_H-M   'P 1'
#
loop_
_entity.id
_entity.type
_entity.pdbx_description
1 polymer ?
#
loop_
_entity_poly.entity_id
_entity_poly.type
_entity_poly.pdbx_seq_one_letter_code
_entity_poly.pdbx_strand_id
1 'polypeptide(L)'
;MRNTTLQPEWPAGLADPSGRRAAKPRQTGLTMVLDKGLGLNAFEDLLSLSGDYIDIVKLGFGTSPLYPLPVIRQKIELAAARGIVVIPGGTLLEAAVKLDVVPGFFRQVLALRFNGIEVSDGTIYLERGQRSELIREAKSYGLQVFTEYGKKQPGSRIDFADFAAVAEQDLACGADLVTVEARESGLGVGLFDEKGDCREEDLHYIRKTLPNLERILWEAPLKDQQVALLKALGSEVNLGNVPFQDVLALEAMRRGLRSDTFELQRAPYSDYMI
;
A
#
# COMPACT_ATOMS: atom_id res chain seq x y z
N MET A 1 14.95 -42.01 -1.11
CA MET A 1 13.52 -41.66 -1.33
C MET A 1 13.49 -40.55 -2.37
N ARG A 2 12.81 -40.74 -3.50
CA ARG A 2 12.72 -39.71 -4.53
C ARG A 2 11.91 -38.55 -3.97
N ASN A 3 12.53 -37.39 -3.84
CA ASN A 3 11.87 -36.17 -3.44
C ASN A 3 11.07 -35.68 -4.66
N THR A 4 9.89 -36.26 -4.87
CA THR A 4 8.91 -35.73 -5.83
C THR A 4 8.37 -34.44 -5.24
N THR A 5 9.07 -33.33 -5.49
CA THR A 5 8.47 -32.00 -5.41
C THR A 5 7.26 -32.01 -6.33
N LEU A 6 6.07 -32.10 -5.74
CA LEU A 6 4.81 -31.91 -6.42
C LEU A 6 4.83 -30.49 -6.98
N GLN A 7 5.11 -30.34 -8.27
CA GLN A 7 4.78 -29.10 -8.95
C GLN A 7 3.28 -29.12 -9.20
N PRO A 8 2.51 -28.17 -8.66
CA PRO A 8 1.11 -28.09 -9.00
C PRO A 8 0.99 -27.75 -10.49
N GLU A 9 0.58 -28.73 -11.30
CA GLU A 9 0.27 -28.53 -12.72
C GLU A 9 -1.16 -27.96 -12.86
N TRP A 10 -1.40 -26.78 -12.29
CA TRP A 10 -2.62 -26.03 -12.61
C TRP A 10 -2.58 -25.66 -14.09
N PRO A 11 -3.70 -25.79 -14.83
CA PRO A 11 -3.81 -25.22 -16.16
C PRO A 11 -3.39 -23.75 -16.16
N ALA A 12 -2.52 -23.34 -17.10
CA ALA A 12 -1.98 -21.98 -17.13
C ALA A 12 -3.07 -20.88 -17.12
N GLY A 13 -4.23 -21.16 -17.74
CA GLY A 13 -5.38 -20.26 -17.73
C GLY A 13 -6.02 -20.07 -16.35
N LEU A 14 -5.86 -21.01 -15.41
CA LEU A 14 -6.34 -20.88 -14.03
C LEU A 14 -5.34 -20.17 -13.12
N ALA A 15 -4.06 -20.09 -13.52
CA ALA A 15 -3.05 -19.39 -12.76
C ALA A 15 -3.27 -17.86 -12.80
N ASP A 16 -3.61 -17.30 -13.97
CA ASP A 16 -4.01 -15.89 -14.12
C ASP A 16 -5.04 -15.71 -15.25
N PRO A 17 -6.33 -15.94 -14.98
CA PRO A 17 -7.39 -15.73 -15.98
C PRO A 17 -7.50 -14.29 -16.53
N SER A 18 -7.08 -13.27 -15.76
CA SER A 18 -7.06 -11.89 -16.24
C SER A 18 -5.89 -11.62 -17.19
N GLY A 19 -4.82 -12.41 -17.10
CA GLY A 19 -3.59 -12.32 -17.89
C GLY A 19 -2.86 -10.98 -17.75
N ARG A 20 -3.21 -10.16 -16.75
CA ARG A 20 -2.72 -8.80 -16.55
C ARG A 20 -1.73 -8.71 -15.39
N ARG A 21 -1.50 -9.79 -14.63
CA ARG A 21 -0.71 -9.70 -13.40
C ARG A 21 0.79 -9.72 -13.69
N ALA A 22 1.46 -8.60 -13.41
CA ALA A 22 2.93 -8.51 -13.49
C ALA A 22 3.64 -9.33 -12.39
N ALA A 23 4.83 -9.83 -12.70
CA ALA A 23 5.77 -10.40 -11.74
C ALA A 23 6.55 -9.29 -11.01
N LYS A 24 7.22 -9.64 -9.90
CA LYS A 24 8.14 -8.73 -9.20
C LYS A 24 9.46 -8.54 -9.97
N PRO A 25 10.13 -7.37 -9.86
CA PRO A 25 9.67 -6.15 -9.18
C PRO A 25 8.56 -5.45 -9.97
N ARG A 26 7.49 -5.07 -9.28
CA ARG A 26 6.33 -4.43 -9.91
C ARG A 26 6.45 -2.92 -9.85
N GLN A 27 5.95 -2.27 -10.90
CA GLN A 27 5.77 -0.82 -10.93
C GLN A 27 4.30 -0.42 -10.72
N THR A 28 3.37 -1.35 -10.96
CA THR A 28 1.92 -1.18 -10.85
C THR A 28 1.30 -2.41 -10.21
N GLY A 29 0.03 -2.31 -9.79
CA GLY A 29 -0.69 -3.38 -9.10
C GLY A 29 -0.08 -3.68 -7.74
N LEU A 30 0.54 -2.68 -7.11
CA LEU A 30 1.25 -2.85 -5.86
C LEU A 30 0.28 -3.20 -4.72
N THR A 31 0.74 -4.02 -3.79
CA THR A 31 0.04 -4.34 -2.55
C THR A 31 0.87 -3.87 -1.36
N MET A 32 0.35 -2.88 -0.61
CA MET A 32 0.88 -2.48 0.69
C MET A 32 0.07 -3.12 1.82
N VAL A 33 0.71 -3.98 2.60
CA VAL A 33 0.15 -4.60 3.81
C VAL A 33 0.33 -3.69 5.01
N LEU A 34 -0.71 -3.55 5.84
CA LEU A 34 -0.61 -2.89 7.14
C LEU A 34 -0.32 -3.91 8.25
N ASP A 35 0.83 -3.79 8.89
CA ASP A 35 1.23 -4.59 10.03
C ASP A 35 1.14 -3.77 11.31
N LYS A 36 0.26 -4.20 12.23
CA LYS A 36 -0.01 -3.49 13.50
C LYS A 36 0.59 -4.18 14.72
N GLY A 37 1.46 -5.18 14.54
CA GLY A 37 1.98 -5.97 15.66
C GLY A 37 2.12 -7.47 15.39
N LEU A 38 2.25 -7.91 14.14
CA LEU A 38 2.47 -9.34 13.87
C LEU A 38 3.76 -9.81 14.57
N GLY A 39 3.62 -10.91 15.32
CA GLY A 39 4.77 -11.62 15.86
C GLY A 39 5.66 -12.17 14.75
N LEU A 40 6.94 -12.38 15.06
CA LEU A 40 7.95 -12.77 14.07
C LEU A 40 7.58 -14.05 13.30
N ASN A 41 7.14 -15.10 13.99
CA ASN A 41 6.77 -16.36 13.34
C ASN A 41 5.59 -16.18 12.37
N ALA A 42 4.54 -15.45 12.79
CA ALA A 42 3.41 -15.16 11.93
C ALA A 42 3.79 -14.30 10.72
N PHE A 43 4.76 -13.41 10.89
CA PHE A 43 5.32 -12.61 9.80
C PHE A 43 6.15 -13.47 8.82
N GLU A 44 6.94 -14.41 9.32
CA GLU A 44 7.65 -15.41 8.50
C GLU A 44 6.69 -16.29 7.71
N ASP A 45 5.61 -16.76 8.35
CA ASP A 45 4.55 -17.54 7.71
C ASP A 45 3.86 -16.74 6.60
N LEU A 46 3.50 -15.47 6.88
CA LEU A 46 2.91 -14.55 5.91
C LEU A 46 3.79 -14.41 4.66
N LEU A 47 5.08 -14.11 4.86
CA LEU A 47 6.03 -13.90 3.78
C LEU A 47 6.32 -15.18 2.99
N SER A 48 6.30 -16.34 3.65
CA SER A 48 6.53 -17.63 3.01
C SER A 48 5.32 -18.05 2.15
N LEU A 49 4.10 -17.73 2.60
CA LEU A 49 2.87 -18.07 1.88
C LEU A 49 2.54 -17.09 0.75
N SER A 50 2.72 -15.80 0.99
CA SER A 50 2.14 -14.74 0.16
C SER A 50 3.10 -13.61 -0.19
N GLY A 51 4.39 -13.74 0.15
CA GLY A 51 5.40 -12.71 -0.08
C GLY A 51 5.54 -12.29 -1.55
N ASP A 52 5.23 -13.15 -2.52
CA ASP A 52 5.25 -12.80 -3.95
C ASP A 52 4.17 -11.79 -4.34
N TYR A 53 3.13 -11.61 -3.51
CA TYR A 53 1.99 -10.74 -3.76
C TYR A 53 1.98 -9.47 -2.88
N ILE A 54 3.00 -9.29 -2.03
CA ILE A 54 3.18 -8.13 -1.15
C ILE A 54 4.36 -7.31 -1.69
N ASP A 55 4.18 -6.03 -1.94
CA ASP A 55 5.26 -5.16 -2.44
C ASP A 55 5.78 -4.23 -1.34
N ILE A 56 4.90 -3.82 -0.42
CA ILE A 56 5.22 -2.90 0.68
C ILE A 56 4.62 -3.45 1.99
N VAL A 57 5.32 -3.30 3.11
CA VAL A 57 4.83 -3.53 4.47
C VAL A 57 4.96 -2.22 5.25
N LYS A 58 3.83 -1.68 5.69
CA LYS A 58 3.76 -0.54 6.60
C LYS A 58 3.67 -1.04 8.04
N LEU A 59 4.69 -0.76 8.85
CA LEU A 59 4.61 -0.93 10.30
C LEU A 59 3.77 0.22 10.87
N GLY A 60 2.50 -0.06 11.16
CA GLY A 60 1.45 0.94 11.31
C GLY A 60 1.77 2.06 12.30
N PHE A 61 1.39 3.28 11.92
CA PHE A 61 1.36 4.48 12.77
C PHE A 61 2.64 4.67 13.59
N GLY A 62 2.59 4.54 14.92
CA GLY A 62 3.72 4.72 15.83
C GLY A 62 4.20 3.41 16.47
N THR A 63 3.94 2.25 15.85
CA THR A 63 4.23 0.95 16.49
C THR A 63 5.72 0.61 16.53
N SER A 64 6.54 1.08 15.57
CA SER A 64 7.95 0.68 15.42
C SER A 64 8.79 0.77 16.72
N PRO A 65 8.70 1.86 17.52
CA PRO A 65 9.45 1.95 18.78
C PRO A 65 9.00 0.98 19.88
N LEU A 66 7.84 0.34 19.75
CA LEU A 66 7.27 -0.59 20.73
C LEU A 66 7.76 -2.03 20.55
N TYR A 67 8.38 -2.35 19.40
CA TYR A 67 8.91 -3.68 19.15
C TYR A 67 10.22 -3.91 19.92
N PRO A 68 10.46 -5.15 20.41
CA PRO A 68 11.81 -5.56 20.77
C PRO A 68 12.75 -5.40 19.56
N LEU A 69 13.91 -4.76 19.77
CA LEU A 69 14.88 -4.48 18.70
C LEU A 69 15.24 -5.70 17.82
N PRO A 70 15.48 -6.90 18.37
CA PRO A 70 15.77 -8.07 17.54
C PRO A 70 14.61 -8.45 16.61
N VAL A 71 13.37 -8.29 17.08
CA VAL A 71 12.15 -8.67 16.33
C VAL A 71 11.95 -7.74 15.15
N ILE A 72 11.95 -6.42 15.37
CA ILE A 72 11.73 -5.46 14.27
C ILE A 72 12.84 -5.54 13.23
N ARG A 73 14.11 -5.70 13.65
CA ARG A 73 15.23 -5.85 12.72
C ARG A 73 15.07 -7.11 11.86
N GLN A 74 14.73 -8.24 12.46
CA GLN A 74 14.53 -9.48 11.72
C GLN A 74 13.36 -9.40 10.75
N LYS A 75 12.24 -8.76 11.12
CA LYS A 75 11.10 -8.52 10.21
C LYS A 75 11.54 -7.72 8.98
N ILE A 76 12.27 -6.62 9.19
CA ILE A 76 12.78 -5.78 8.10
C ILE A 76 13.71 -6.58 7.18
N GLU A 77 14.66 -7.32 7.74
CA GLU A 77 15.61 -8.15 6.99
C GLU A 77 14.90 -9.23 6.15
N LEU A 78 13.92 -9.93 6.73
CA LEU A 78 13.16 -10.98 6.04
C LEU A 78 12.34 -10.47 4.86
N ALA A 79 11.71 -9.31 5.01
CA ALA A 79 10.93 -8.67 3.96
C ALA A 79 11.84 -8.10 2.86
N ALA A 80 12.89 -7.37 3.24
CA ALA A 80 13.84 -6.79 2.30
C ALA A 80 14.55 -7.86 1.45
N ALA A 81 14.89 -9.02 2.04
CA ALA A 81 15.46 -10.15 1.31
C ALA A 81 14.56 -10.71 0.20
N ARG A 82 13.25 -10.41 0.24
CA ARG A 82 12.24 -10.78 -0.78
C ARG A 82 11.86 -9.60 -1.69
N GLY A 83 12.64 -8.53 -1.68
CA GLY A 83 12.38 -7.32 -2.45
C GLY A 83 11.13 -6.56 -1.99
N ILE A 84 10.73 -6.72 -0.73
CA ILE A 84 9.59 -6.01 -0.13
C ILE A 84 10.11 -4.76 0.58
N VAL A 85 9.43 -3.64 0.34
CA VAL A 85 9.75 -2.38 1.00
C VAL A 85 9.10 -2.35 2.36
N VAL A 86 9.85 -2.06 3.41
CA VAL A 86 9.33 -1.90 4.77
C VAL A 86 9.46 -0.44 5.14
N ILE A 87 8.36 0.14 5.60
CA ILE A 87 8.28 1.55 6.00
C ILE A 87 7.71 1.65 7.42
N PRO A 88 8.23 2.54 8.29
CA PRO A 88 7.50 2.98 9.46
C PRO A 88 6.27 3.81 9.02
N GLY A 89 5.19 3.76 9.78
CA GLY A 89 4.04 4.63 9.54
C GLY A 89 4.39 6.11 9.68
N GLY A 90 3.83 6.96 8.83
CA GLY A 90 4.12 8.39 8.73
C GLY A 90 3.76 9.16 9.99
N THR A 91 2.76 8.67 10.75
CA THR A 91 2.42 9.21 12.08
C THR A 91 3.62 9.21 13.04
N LEU A 92 4.56 8.26 12.90
CA LEU A 92 5.79 8.25 13.70
C LEU A 92 6.74 9.38 13.30
N LEU A 93 6.87 9.66 12.00
CA LEU A 93 7.65 10.81 11.53
C LEU A 93 6.97 12.13 11.94
N GLU A 94 5.65 12.23 11.84
CA GLU A 94 4.88 13.38 12.34
C GLU A 94 5.16 13.63 13.84
N ALA A 95 5.20 12.56 14.65
CA ALA A 95 5.58 12.66 16.06
C ALA A 95 7.03 13.15 16.23
N ALA A 96 7.97 12.66 15.42
CA ALA A 96 9.36 13.10 15.45
C ALA A 96 9.52 14.58 15.07
N VAL A 97 8.74 15.07 14.10
CA VAL A 97 8.67 16.50 13.73
C VAL A 97 8.15 17.31 14.91
N LYS A 98 7.01 16.92 15.49
CA LYS A 98 6.39 17.65 16.61
C LYS A 98 7.28 17.72 17.86
N LEU A 99 8.09 16.69 18.09
CA LEU A 99 9.01 16.60 19.24
C LEU A 99 10.41 17.16 18.94
N ASP A 100 10.66 17.68 17.74
CA ASP A 100 11.95 18.19 17.29
C ASP A 100 13.10 17.16 17.39
N VAL A 101 12.82 15.92 16.98
CA VAL A 101 13.77 14.79 17.02
C VAL A 101 13.92 14.07 15.67
N VAL A 102 13.60 14.73 14.56
CA VAL A 102 13.74 14.19 13.19
C VAL A 102 15.12 13.57 12.92
N PRO A 103 16.25 14.20 13.31
CA PRO A 103 17.56 13.58 13.11
C PRO A 103 17.73 12.25 13.86
N GLY A 104 17.12 12.13 15.04
CA GLY A 104 17.11 10.88 15.82
C GLY A 104 16.25 9.80 15.17
N PHE A 105 15.11 10.19 14.63
CA PHE A 105 14.24 9.31 13.86
C PHE A 105 14.98 8.72 12.64
N PHE A 106 15.60 9.54 11.80
CA PHE A 106 16.34 9.05 10.63
C PHE A 106 17.50 8.14 11.01
N ARG A 107 18.27 8.48 12.07
CA ARG A 107 19.32 7.59 12.57
C ARG A 107 18.77 6.20 12.92
N GLN A 108 17.61 6.13 13.57
CA GLN A 108 17.01 4.85 13.95
C GLN A 108 16.46 4.08 12.73
N VAL A 109 15.83 4.78 11.77
CA VAL A 109 15.36 4.20 10.50
C VAL A 109 16.52 3.50 9.77
N LEU A 110 17.65 4.20 9.65
CA LEU A 110 18.85 3.67 8.99
C LEU A 110 19.51 2.55 9.79
N ALA A 111 19.61 2.68 11.12
CA ALA A 111 20.20 1.65 11.99
C ALA A 111 19.41 0.34 11.96
N LEU A 112 18.08 0.42 11.87
CA LEU A 112 17.18 -0.74 11.72
C LEU A 112 17.12 -1.27 10.27
N ARG A 113 17.76 -0.58 9.32
CA ARG A 113 17.82 -0.94 7.91
C ARG A 113 16.47 -0.95 7.21
N PHE A 114 15.55 -0.08 7.62
CA PHE A 114 14.38 0.20 6.78
C PHE A 114 14.86 0.63 5.39
N ASN A 115 14.20 0.11 4.36
CA ASN A 115 14.48 0.41 2.95
C ASN A 115 13.47 1.40 2.35
N GLY A 116 12.49 1.85 3.14
CA GLY A 116 11.65 2.99 2.79
C GLY A 116 11.11 3.75 4.00
N ILE A 117 10.34 4.80 3.71
CA ILE A 117 9.74 5.71 4.69
C ILE A 117 8.41 6.25 4.19
N GLU A 118 7.49 6.51 5.11
CA GLU A 118 6.27 7.29 4.85
C GLU A 118 6.44 8.75 5.34
N VAL A 119 6.11 9.73 4.49
CA VAL A 119 6.01 11.15 4.85
C VAL A 119 4.55 11.59 4.77
N SER A 120 3.98 11.98 5.91
CA SER A 120 2.57 12.38 6.03
C SER A 120 2.44 13.66 6.87
N ASP A 121 1.26 14.28 6.80
CA ASP A 121 0.85 15.41 7.62
C ASP A 121 -0.63 15.29 8.02
N GLY A 122 -1.09 14.05 8.26
CA GLY A 122 -2.50 13.76 8.55
C GLY A 122 -2.92 14.15 9.98
N THR A 123 -1.97 14.28 10.90
CA THR A 123 -2.15 14.57 12.34
C THR A 123 -1.62 15.95 12.73
N ILE A 124 -0.52 16.39 12.13
CA ILE A 124 0.09 17.71 12.37
C ILE A 124 -0.06 18.61 11.14
N TYR A 125 0.04 19.92 11.36
CA TYR A 125 0.36 20.81 10.26
C TYR A 125 1.85 20.70 9.94
N LEU A 126 2.18 20.36 8.70
CA LEU A 126 3.54 20.32 8.19
C LEU A 126 3.65 21.33 7.06
N GLU A 127 4.52 22.33 7.22
CA GLU A 127 4.71 23.34 6.19
C GLU A 127 5.24 22.68 4.89
N ARG A 128 4.81 23.19 3.73
CA ARG A 128 5.22 22.67 2.43
C ARG A 128 6.75 22.59 2.26
N GLY A 129 7.48 23.60 2.72
CA GLY A 129 8.95 23.61 2.68
C GLY A 129 9.54 22.44 3.47
N GLN A 130 9.13 22.29 4.73
CA GLN A 130 9.57 21.23 5.61
C GLN A 130 9.20 19.83 5.08
N ARG A 131 8.00 19.64 4.53
CA ARG A 131 7.60 18.37 3.88
C ARG A 131 8.53 18.01 2.73
N SER A 132 8.82 18.99 1.87
CA SER A 132 9.72 18.79 0.73
C SER A 132 11.16 18.50 1.15
N GLU A 133 11.63 19.10 2.24
CA GLU A 133 12.93 18.80 2.84
C GLU A 133 12.98 17.36 3.37
N LEU A 134 11.97 16.91 4.12
CA LEU A 134 11.89 15.53 4.62
C LEU A 134 11.92 14.49 3.49
N ILE A 135 11.19 14.75 2.40
CA ILE A 135 11.20 13.88 1.22
C ILE A 135 12.61 13.81 0.62
N ARG A 136 13.25 14.95 0.36
CA ARG A 136 14.59 14.99 -0.25
C ARG A 136 15.66 14.40 0.67
N GLU A 137 15.57 14.66 1.97
CA GLU A 137 16.49 14.11 2.96
C GLU A 137 16.39 12.59 2.98
N ALA A 138 15.18 12.03 3.03
CA ALA A 138 14.98 10.59 2.94
C ALA A 138 15.55 9.98 1.65
N LYS A 139 15.32 10.63 0.49
CA LYS A 139 15.91 10.21 -0.78
C LYS A 139 17.43 10.26 -0.76
N SER A 140 18.03 11.25 -0.09
CA SER A 140 19.49 11.37 0.02
C SER A 140 20.12 10.22 0.80
N TYR A 141 19.37 9.57 1.70
CA TYR A 141 19.79 8.35 2.39
C TYR A 141 19.55 7.07 1.58
N GLY A 142 19.05 7.17 0.34
CA GLY A 142 18.76 6.02 -0.52
C GLY A 142 17.47 5.28 -0.17
N LEU A 143 16.58 5.87 0.63
CA LEU A 143 15.29 5.27 0.96
C LEU A 143 14.29 5.42 -0.20
N GLN A 144 13.37 4.46 -0.30
CA GLN A 144 12.14 4.68 -1.06
C GLN A 144 11.16 5.51 -0.22
N VAL A 145 10.56 6.53 -0.82
CA VAL A 145 9.72 7.51 -0.13
C VAL A 145 8.29 7.37 -0.62
N PHE A 146 7.40 7.05 0.30
CA PHE A 146 5.97 7.03 0.09
C PHE A 146 5.44 8.27 0.80
N THR A 147 4.64 9.09 0.12
CA THR A 147 3.98 10.19 0.80
C THR A 147 2.51 9.84 1.01
N GLU A 148 1.87 10.48 1.98
CA GLU A 148 0.44 10.30 2.25
C GLU A 148 -0.26 11.65 2.17
N TYR A 149 -1.42 11.66 1.51
CA TYR A 149 -2.33 12.78 1.41
C TYR A 149 -3.66 12.41 2.07
N GLY A 150 -4.09 13.27 2.99
CA GLY A 150 -5.33 13.12 3.73
C GLY A 150 -5.21 13.70 5.13
N LYS A 151 -6.35 13.99 5.75
CA LYS A 151 -6.43 14.38 7.17
C LYS A 151 -7.12 13.27 7.93
N LYS A 152 -6.63 12.97 9.13
CA LYS A 152 -7.12 11.86 9.98
C LYS A 152 -8.45 12.13 10.69
N GLN A 153 -9.08 13.27 10.39
CA GLN A 153 -10.35 13.67 11.03
C GLN A 153 -11.54 12.99 10.35
N PRO A 154 -12.48 12.40 11.12
CA PRO A 154 -13.73 11.86 10.56
C PRO A 154 -14.47 12.90 9.72
N GLY A 155 -14.98 12.48 8.55
CA GLY A 155 -15.67 13.34 7.59
C GLY A 155 -14.76 14.11 6.64
N SER A 156 -13.43 14.01 6.78
CA SER A 156 -12.50 14.60 5.80
C SER A 156 -12.67 13.91 4.45
N ARG A 157 -13.06 14.67 3.42
CA ARG A 157 -13.11 14.19 2.03
C ARG A 157 -11.85 14.57 1.29
N ILE A 158 -11.52 13.79 0.27
CA ILE A 158 -10.46 14.16 -0.67
C ILE A 158 -10.88 15.41 -1.48
N ASP A 159 -10.00 16.41 -1.52
CA ASP A 159 -10.04 17.45 -2.54
C ASP A 159 -9.11 17.02 -3.67
N PHE A 160 -9.68 16.65 -4.82
CA PHE A 160 -8.90 16.12 -5.92
C PHE A 160 -7.97 17.13 -6.58
N ALA A 161 -8.32 18.43 -6.57
CA ALA A 161 -7.48 19.45 -7.17
C ALA A 161 -6.26 19.72 -6.29
N ASP A 162 -6.47 19.83 -4.98
CA ASP A 162 -5.40 19.95 -4.00
C ASP A 162 -4.52 18.69 -3.96
N PHE A 163 -5.14 17.50 -3.96
CA PHE A 163 -4.43 16.22 -4.06
C PHE A 163 -3.50 16.17 -5.28
N ALA A 164 -4.00 16.52 -6.47
CA ALA A 164 -3.21 16.50 -7.69
C ALA A 164 -1.98 17.43 -7.58
N ALA A 165 -2.17 18.64 -7.03
CA ALA A 165 -1.09 19.60 -6.83
C ALA A 165 -0.05 19.11 -5.79
N VAL A 166 -0.51 18.55 -4.66
CA VAL A 166 0.39 17.98 -3.64
C VAL A 166 1.14 16.78 -4.19
N ALA A 167 0.46 15.89 -4.91
CA ALA A 167 1.07 14.72 -5.51
C ALA A 167 2.16 15.10 -6.51
N GLU A 168 1.89 16.05 -7.41
CA GLU A 168 2.89 16.55 -8.35
C GLU A 168 4.13 17.11 -7.64
N GLN A 169 3.94 17.89 -6.58
CA GLN A 169 5.04 18.48 -5.81
C GLN A 169 5.85 17.44 -5.03
N ASP A 170 5.19 16.45 -4.43
CA ASP A 170 5.84 15.35 -3.71
C ASP A 170 6.66 14.49 -4.69
N LEU A 171 6.09 14.15 -5.85
CA LEU A 171 6.77 13.42 -6.92
C LEU A 171 7.97 14.20 -7.46
N ALA A 172 7.85 15.52 -7.64
CA ALA A 172 8.96 16.38 -8.05
C ALA A 172 10.08 16.46 -7.01
N CYS A 173 9.78 16.23 -5.73
CA CYS A 173 10.78 16.13 -4.66
C CYS A 173 11.43 14.73 -4.57
N GLY A 174 10.93 13.76 -5.33
CA GLY A 174 11.48 12.42 -5.43
C GLY A 174 10.66 11.33 -4.74
N ALA A 175 9.43 11.60 -4.32
CA ALA A 175 8.53 10.55 -3.84
C ALA A 175 8.36 9.44 -4.89
N ASP A 176 8.34 8.19 -4.44
CA ASP A 176 8.16 6.99 -5.25
C ASP A 176 6.68 6.68 -5.48
N LEU A 177 5.81 6.91 -4.48
CA LEU A 177 4.35 6.87 -4.61
C LEU A 177 3.69 7.92 -3.71
N VAL A 178 2.48 8.33 -4.08
CA VAL A 178 1.62 9.18 -3.26
C VAL A 178 0.38 8.38 -2.86
N THR A 179 0.17 8.23 -1.56
CA THR A 179 -0.90 7.46 -0.96
C THR A 179 -2.11 8.36 -0.69
N VAL A 180 -3.30 7.91 -1.08
CA VAL A 180 -4.57 8.51 -0.66
C VAL A 180 -5.03 7.81 0.61
N GLU A 181 -5.10 8.55 1.71
CA GLU A 181 -5.43 8.03 3.04
C GLU A 181 -6.91 7.61 3.14
N ALA A 182 -7.13 6.43 3.72
CA ALA A 182 -8.43 5.91 4.13
C ALA A 182 -8.44 5.40 5.58
N ARG A 183 -7.34 5.60 6.32
CA ARG A 183 -7.11 5.04 7.66
C ARG A 183 -7.21 3.51 7.65
N GLU A 184 -7.13 2.92 8.84
CA GLU A 184 -7.36 1.49 9.02
C GLU A 184 -8.84 1.10 8.85
N SER A 185 -9.77 1.97 9.25
CA SER A 185 -11.20 1.66 9.21
C SER A 185 -11.75 1.65 7.79
N GLY A 186 -11.25 2.53 6.91
CA GLY A 186 -11.84 2.77 5.60
C GLY A 186 -13.22 3.43 5.66
N LEU A 187 -13.64 3.98 6.81
CA LEU A 187 -14.98 4.53 7.00
C LEU A 187 -14.95 6.05 7.21
N GLY A 188 -15.73 6.79 6.42
CA GLY A 188 -15.98 8.21 6.57
C GLY A 188 -14.73 9.09 6.39
N VAL A 189 -13.83 8.70 5.49
CA VAL A 189 -12.54 9.38 5.26
C VAL A 189 -12.07 9.20 3.82
N GLY A 190 -11.47 10.25 3.28
CA GLY A 190 -10.85 10.24 1.96
C GLY A 190 -11.87 9.97 0.87
N LEU A 191 -11.73 8.81 0.21
CA LEU A 191 -12.58 8.37 -0.89
C LEU A 191 -13.88 7.67 -0.43
N PHE A 192 -13.96 7.23 0.83
CA PHE A 192 -15.04 6.40 1.32
C PHE A 192 -15.99 7.14 2.26
N ASP A 193 -17.28 6.87 2.11
CA ASP A 193 -18.31 7.40 3.00
C ASP A 193 -18.38 6.65 4.35
N GLU A 194 -19.33 7.03 5.21
CA GLU A 194 -19.50 6.44 6.56
C GLU A 194 -19.75 4.92 6.56
N LYS A 195 -20.19 4.35 5.44
CA LYS A 195 -20.41 2.91 5.26
C LYS A 195 -19.22 2.21 4.62
N GLY A 196 -18.21 2.97 4.21
CA GLY A 196 -17.04 2.47 3.50
C GLY A 196 -17.24 2.38 2.00
N ASP A 197 -18.37 2.89 1.48
CA ASP A 197 -18.70 2.85 0.06
C ASP A 197 -17.97 3.97 -0.69
N CYS A 198 -17.52 3.63 -1.90
CA CYS A 198 -16.91 4.59 -2.81
C CYS A 198 -17.97 5.18 -3.74
N ARG A 199 -17.99 6.50 -3.91
CA ARG A 199 -18.95 7.15 -4.81
C ARG A 199 -18.52 7.01 -6.25
N GLU A 200 -19.48 6.68 -7.12
CA GLU A 200 -19.22 6.51 -8.56
C GLU A 200 -18.75 7.81 -9.22
N GLU A 201 -19.24 8.96 -8.76
CA GLU A 201 -18.81 10.30 -9.20
C GLU A 201 -17.31 10.54 -8.96
N ASP A 202 -16.82 10.15 -7.78
CA ASP A 202 -15.41 10.30 -7.38
C ASP A 202 -14.52 9.37 -8.22
N LEU A 203 -14.95 8.11 -8.43
CA LEU A 203 -14.25 7.16 -9.30
C LEU A 203 -14.19 7.62 -10.75
N HIS A 204 -15.28 8.18 -11.28
CA HIS A 204 -15.31 8.73 -12.62
C HIS A 204 -14.37 9.93 -12.75
N TYR A 205 -14.36 10.81 -11.75
CA TYR A 205 -13.47 11.97 -11.72
C TYR A 205 -12.00 11.57 -11.71
N ILE A 206 -11.63 10.60 -10.86
CA ILE A 206 -10.27 10.03 -10.77
C ILE A 206 -9.79 9.55 -12.14
N ARG A 207 -10.58 8.69 -12.80
CA ARG A 207 -10.23 8.12 -14.12
C ARG A 207 -10.00 9.19 -15.18
N LYS A 208 -10.76 10.28 -15.13
CA LYS A 208 -10.76 11.30 -16.17
C LYS A 208 -9.68 12.36 -15.95
N THR A 209 -9.32 12.65 -14.70
CA THR A 209 -8.64 13.91 -14.37
C THR A 209 -7.27 13.70 -13.74
N LEU A 210 -7.04 12.60 -13.00
CA LEU A 210 -5.77 12.42 -12.30
C LEU A 210 -4.70 11.82 -13.24
N PRO A 211 -3.58 12.53 -13.48
CA PRO A 211 -2.45 11.98 -14.22
C PRO A 211 -1.69 10.96 -13.37
N ASN A 212 -0.92 10.10 -14.03
CA ASN A 212 0.02 9.16 -13.40
C ASN A 212 -0.62 8.27 -12.31
N LEU A 213 -1.81 7.70 -12.58
CA LEU A 213 -2.50 6.82 -11.62
C LEU A 213 -1.63 5.64 -11.15
N GLU A 214 -0.67 5.22 -11.96
CA GLU A 214 0.34 4.21 -11.62
C GLU A 214 1.28 4.64 -10.47
N ARG A 215 1.38 5.94 -10.19
CA ARG A 215 2.15 6.51 -9.07
C ARG A 215 1.30 6.80 -7.83
N ILE A 216 -0.01 6.53 -7.90
CA ILE A 216 -0.94 6.71 -6.79
C ILE A 216 -1.20 5.36 -6.13
N LEU A 217 -1.24 5.34 -4.81
CA LEU A 217 -1.59 4.18 -3.99
C LEU A 217 -2.86 4.49 -3.18
N TRP A 218 -3.87 3.64 -3.29
CA TRP A 218 -5.16 3.87 -2.64
C TRP A 218 -5.28 2.98 -1.41
N GLU A 219 -5.37 3.56 -0.22
CA GLU A 219 -5.70 2.75 0.95
C GLU A 219 -7.11 2.17 0.79
N ALA A 220 -7.26 0.86 0.95
CA ALA A 220 -8.51 0.13 0.77
C ALA A 220 -8.53 -1.08 1.72
N PRO A 221 -8.66 -0.85 3.04
CA PRO A 221 -8.60 -1.92 4.04
C PRO A 221 -9.76 -2.92 3.94
N LEU A 222 -10.92 -2.52 3.38
CA LEU A 222 -12.09 -3.39 3.29
C LEU A 222 -12.22 -4.05 1.91
N LYS A 223 -12.75 -5.27 1.88
CA LYS A 223 -12.97 -6.05 0.65
C LYS A 223 -13.77 -5.26 -0.40
N ASP A 224 -14.89 -4.66 -0.03
CA ASP A 224 -15.76 -3.98 -1.00
C ASP A 224 -15.09 -2.73 -1.61
N GLN A 225 -14.17 -2.09 -0.87
CA GLN A 225 -13.34 -1.00 -1.36
C GLN A 225 -12.34 -1.48 -2.40
N GLN A 226 -11.69 -2.61 -2.12
CA GLN A 226 -10.77 -3.26 -3.05
C GLN A 226 -11.51 -3.64 -4.35
N VAL A 227 -12.71 -4.21 -4.25
CA VAL A 227 -13.55 -4.54 -5.42
C VAL A 227 -13.90 -3.29 -6.21
N ALA A 228 -14.39 -2.24 -5.53
CA ALA A 228 -14.78 -0.99 -6.18
C ALA A 228 -13.61 -0.36 -6.95
N LEU A 229 -12.41 -0.32 -6.35
CA LEU A 229 -11.20 0.20 -7.00
C LEU A 229 -10.65 -0.71 -8.10
N LEU A 230 -10.79 -2.04 -8.00
CA LEU A 230 -10.38 -2.97 -9.06
C LEU A 230 -11.27 -2.84 -10.30
N LYS A 231 -12.60 -2.76 -10.13
CA LYS A 231 -13.54 -2.47 -11.23
C LYS A 231 -13.36 -1.03 -11.74
N ALA A 232 -13.07 -0.15 -10.79
CA ALA A 232 -12.56 1.21 -10.85
C ALA A 232 -11.45 1.46 -11.89
N LEU A 233 -10.28 1.00 -11.54
CA LEU A 233 -9.02 1.47 -12.09
C LEU A 233 -8.26 0.31 -12.75
N GLY A 234 -8.86 -0.88 -12.78
CA GLY A 234 -8.29 -2.10 -13.32
C GLY A 234 -7.56 -2.94 -12.27
N SER A 235 -7.23 -4.17 -12.64
CA SER A 235 -6.51 -5.14 -11.79
C SER A 235 -5.10 -4.70 -11.39
N GLU A 236 -4.57 -3.67 -12.04
CA GLU A 236 -3.23 -3.11 -11.83
C GLU A 236 -3.24 -1.85 -10.95
N VAL A 237 -4.36 -1.52 -10.30
CA VAL A 237 -4.41 -0.44 -9.30
C VAL A 237 -3.53 -0.75 -8.09
N ASN A 238 -2.76 0.22 -7.59
CA ASN A 238 -1.98 0.06 -6.36
C ASN A 238 -2.89 0.20 -5.14
N LEU A 239 -2.88 -0.77 -4.23
CA LEU A 239 -3.74 -0.78 -3.04
C LEU A 239 -2.92 -0.87 -1.76
N GLY A 240 -3.35 -0.12 -0.75
CA GLY A 240 -2.73 -0.04 0.56
C GLY A 240 -3.66 -0.35 1.72
N ASN A 241 -3.07 -0.41 2.91
CA ASN A 241 -3.72 -0.86 4.13
C ASN A 241 -4.43 -2.22 4.00
N VAL A 242 -3.91 -3.08 3.12
CA VAL A 242 -4.46 -4.43 2.94
C VAL A 242 -4.17 -5.23 4.21
N PRO A 243 -5.18 -5.81 4.87
CA PRO A 243 -4.96 -6.68 6.02
C PRO A 243 -4.11 -7.88 5.60
N PHE A 244 -3.20 -8.32 6.47
CA PHE A 244 -2.28 -9.42 6.14
C PHE A 244 -3.01 -10.73 5.76
N GLN A 245 -4.18 -10.99 6.36
CA GLN A 245 -5.00 -12.17 6.03
C GLN A 245 -5.68 -12.09 4.65
N ASP A 246 -5.77 -10.90 4.06
CA ASP A 246 -6.51 -10.67 2.82
C ASP A 246 -5.60 -10.63 1.57
N VAL A 247 -4.28 -10.80 1.73
CA VAL A 247 -3.32 -10.72 0.62
C VAL A 247 -3.67 -11.69 -0.52
N LEU A 248 -3.93 -12.96 -0.21
CA LEU A 248 -4.33 -13.95 -1.23
C LEU A 248 -5.73 -13.68 -1.78
N ALA A 249 -6.66 -13.18 -0.95
CA ALA A 249 -8.00 -12.84 -1.39
C ALA A 249 -7.96 -11.67 -2.39
N LEU A 250 -7.13 -10.65 -2.14
CA LEU A 250 -6.90 -9.55 -3.06
C LEU A 250 -6.23 -10.05 -4.35
N GLU A 251 -5.20 -10.90 -4.25
CA GLU A 251 -4.56 -11.45 -5.44
C GLU A 251 -5.54 -12.27 -6.30
N ALA A 252 -6.42 -13.07 -5.69
CA ALA A 252 -7.48 -13.77 -6.40
C ALA A 252 -8.44 -12.79 -7.09
N MET A 253 -8.79 -11.66 -6.45
CA MET A 253 -9.62 -10.63 -7.07
C MET A 253 -8.92 -9.97 -8.27
N ARG A 254 -7.61 -9.67 -8.17
CA ARG A 254 -6.83 -9.09 -9.29
C ARG A 254 -6.78 -10.01 -10.51
N ARG A 255 -6.86 -11.33 -10.30
CA ARG A 255 -6.83 -12.36 -11.36
C ARG A 255 -8.21 -12.78 -11.85
N GLY A 256 -9.28 -12.20 -11.32
CA GLY A 256 -10.65 -12.59 -11.64
C GLY A 256 -11.04 -13.98 -11.14
N LEU A 257 -10.37 -14.49 -10.10
CA LEU A 257 -10.59 -15.81 -9.50
C LEU A 257 -11.56 -15.78 -8.31
N ARG A 258 -12.22 -14.64 -8.07
CA ARG A 258 -13.24 -14.46 -7.05
C ARG A 258 -14.50 -13.90 -7.70
N SER A 259 -15.68 -14.33 -7.23
CA SER A 259 -16.97 -13.92 -7.81
C SER A 259 -17.12 -12.40 -7.98
N ASP A 260 -16.63 -11.61 -7.02
CA ASP A 260 -16.76 -10.15 -7.04
C ASP A 260 -16.09 -9.50 -8.26
N THR A 261 -15.07 -10.14 -8.85
CA THR A 261 -14.26 -9.62 -9.97
C THR A 261 -14.13 -10.62 -11.12
N PHE A 262 -15.03 -11.60 -11.20
CA PHE A 262 -14.99 -12.65 -12.23
C PHE A 262 -15.06 -12.07 -13.66
N GLU A 263 -15.71 -10.92 -13.84
CA GLU A 263 -15.75 -10.17 -15.10
C GLU A 263 -14.39 -9.62 -15.57
N LEU A 264 -13.35 -9.63 -14.73
CA LEU A 264 -12.00 -9.17 -15.11
C LEU A 264 -11.19 -10.22 -15.89
N GLN A 265 -11.72 -11.44 -16.05
CA GLN A 265 -11.10 -12.48 -16.87
C GLN A 265 -11.05 -12.06 -18.35
N ARG A 266 -10.06 -12.55 -19.10
CA ARG A 266 -9.98 -12.30 -20.56
C ARG A 266 -10.98 -13.12 -21.39
N ALA A 267 -11.52 -14.20 -20.83
CA ALA A 267 -12.53 -15.01 -21.50
C ALA A 267 -13.86 -14.24 -21.61
N PRO A 268 -14.59 -14.36 -22.73
CA PRO A 268 -15.85 -13.65 -22.91
C PRO A 268 -16.85 -14.02 -21.81
N TYR A 269 -17.39 -13.00 -21.15
CA TYR A 269 -18.29 -13.08 -19.99
C TYR A 269 -19.68 -13.69 -20.32
N SER A 270 -19.98 -14.05 -21.57
CA SER A 270 -21.33 -14.38 -22.02
C SER A 270 -21.87 -15.76 -21.60
N ASP A 271 -21.05 -16.65 -21.05
CA ASP A 271 -21.43 -18.08 -20.96
C ASP A 271 -21.72 -18.58 -19.53
N TYR A 272 -21.67 -17.71 -18.52
CA TYR A 272 -21.85 -18.13 -17.12
C TYR A 272 -22.79 -17.20 -16.35
N MET A 273 -24.09 -17.34 -16.60
CA MET A 273 -25.11 -17.02 -15.59
C MET A 273 -26.04 -18.22 -15.43
N ILE A 274 -25.98 -18.87 -14.27
CA ILE A 274 -27.06 -19.68 -13.70
C ILE A 274 -27.50 -18.95 -12.44
#